data_AF-A0A8J3U4B7-F1
#
_entry.id   AF-A0A8J3U4B7-F1
#
_cell.length_a   1.000
_cell.length_b   1.000
_cell.length_c   1.000
_cell.angle_alpha   90.00
_cell.angle_beta   90.00
_cell.angle_gamma   90.00
#
_symmetry.space_group_name_H-M   'P 1'
#
loop_
_entity.id
_entity.type
_entity.pdbx_description
1 polymer ?
#
loop_
_entity_poly.entity_id
_entity_poly.type
_entity_poly.pdbx_seq_one_letter_code
_entity_poly.pdbx_strand_id
1 'polypeptide(L)'
;MLLRQGERPLLFARVADYYRGVNFLRAPGFRSPVAPCRSDRARALATYEPDETHARWARVFAADLTTAPEGPLHTGRWIITRHDAGERFSHVHRSERWQLLIDDHGYINWFTTPCPWDVVPLRRPSPVDSSRVKAYRKQARDGTLPPILLWWISGLSCYVLLDGHDRFVAALTEDQEPPALVLALREDEQAKDASRKWALQYYAEAMDHVESQIAAGTAHPYNAFTRVNRQLGEALKSIEGTWAPTRAWLIRGGIDAWRRQANNTDPHWLSQHNV
;
A
#
# COMPACT_ATOMS: atom_id res chain seq x y z
N MET A 1 -4.64 -15.69 4.10
CA MET A 1 -3.33 -15.17 3.66
C MET A 1 -2.37 -15.13 4.84
N LEU A 2 -1.07 -15.33 4.60
CA LEU A 2 0.00 -15.15 5.59
C LEU A 2 1.17 -14.41 4.94
N LEU A 3 1.59 -13.29 5.52
CA LEU A 3 2.87 -12.65 5.23
C LEU A 3 3.93 -13.19 6.19
N ARG A 4 5.12 -13.46 5.68
CA ARG A 4 6.26 -13.99 6.45
C ARG A 4 7.55 -13.23 6.14
N GLN A 5 8.48 -13.30 7.08
CA GLN A 5 9.88 -12.95 6.90
C GLN A 5 10.71 -14.18 7.25
N GLY A 6 11.24 -14.85 6.22
CA GLY A 6 11.77 -16.21 6.37
C GLY A 6 10.71 -17.13 6.94
N GLU A 7 11.03 -17.81 8.05
CA GLU A 7 10.06 -18.67 8.75
C GLU A 7 9.13 -17.92 9.72
N ARG A 8 9.35 -16.62 9.95
CA ARG A 8 8.59 -15.85 10.94
C ARG A 8 7.26 -15.37 10.35
N PRO A 9 6.10 -15.72 10.92
CA PRO A 9 4.84 -15.10 10.54
C PRO A 9 4.86 -13.61 10.93
N LEU A 10 4.30 -12.75 10.08
CA LEU A 10 4.24 -11.30 10.29
C LEU A 10 2.81 -10.77 10.31
N LEU A 11 1.98 -11.25 9.38
CA LEU A 11 0.60 -10.80 9.25
C LEU A 11 -0.26 -11.96 8.76
N PHE A 12 -1.24 -12.34 9.55
CA PHE A 12 -2.34 -13.21 9.16
C PHE A 12 -3.45 -12.33 8.62
N ALA A 13 -4.12 -12.80 7.57
CA ALA A 13 -5.27 -12.11 7.02
C ALA A 13 -6.31 -13.11 6.53
N ARG A 14 -7.57 -12.80 6.77
CA ARG A 14 -8.72 -13.58 6.31
C ARG A 14 -9.75 -12.62 5.73
N VAL A 15 -10.24 -12.94 4.53
CA VAL A 15 -11.36 -12.20 3.93
C VAL A 15 -12.55 -12.28 4.88
N ALA A 16 -13.09 -11.13 5.23
CA ALA A 16 -14.25 -11.04 6.11
C ALA A 16 -15.52 -11.47 5.40
N ASP A 17 -16.57 -11.70 6.17
CA ASP A 17 -17.87 -12.09 5.65
C ASP A 17 -18.40 -11.06 4.66
N TYR A 18 -19.20 -11.53 3.70
CA TYR A 18 -19.74 -10.73 2.59
C TYR A 18 -18.68 -10.11 1.67
N TYR A 19 -17.42 -10.54 1.74
CA TYR A 19 -16.33 -10.10 0.87
C TYR A 19 -16.11 -8.57 0.89
N ARG A 20 -16.37 -7.93 2.03
CA ARG A 20 -16.28 -6.47 2.18
C ARG A 20 -14.90 -5.93 2.55
N GLY A 21 -13.99 -6.83 2.91
CA GLY A 21 -12.68 -6.45 3.43
C GLY A 21 -11.92 -7.62 4.01
N VAL A 22 -10.91 -7.33 4.82
CA VAL A 22 -10.01 -8.32 5.40
C VAL A 22 -9.83 -8.06 6.89
N ASN A 23 -10.07 -9.08 7.70
CA ASN A 23 -9.62 -9.11 9.09
C ASN A 23 -8.14 -9.49 9.11
N PHE A 24 -7.32 -8.71 9.82
CA PHE A 24 -5.90 -8.99 9.96
C PHE A 24 -5.53 -9.24 11.43
N LEU A 25 -4.43 -9.98 11.61
CA LEU A 25 -3.72 -10.17 12.87
C LEU A 25 -2.23 -10.06 12.60
N ARG A 26 -1.57 -9.10 13.25
CA ARG A 26 -0.14 -8.87 13.21
C ARG A 26 0.56 -9.73 14.25
N ALA A 27 1.56 -10.47 13.79
CA ALA A 27 2.46 -11.20 14.65
C ALA A 27 3.64 -10.31 15.08
N PRO A 28 4.19 -10.53 16.29
CA PRO A 28 5.39 -9.83 16.72
C PRO A 28 6.63 -10.37 15.99
N GLY A 29 7.76 -9.67 16.14
CA GLY A 29 9.07 -10.16 15.68
C GLY A 29 9.48 -9.71 14.27
N PHE A 30 8.71 -8.82 13.64
CA PHE A 30 9.13 -8.14 12.42
C PHE A 30 10.48 -7.42 12.59
N ARG A 31 11.38 -7.59 11.63
CA ARG A 31 12.61 -6.80 11.51
C ARG A 31 12.62 -6.11 10.16
N SER A 32 12.91 -4.81 10.16
CA SER A 32 13.06 -4.06 8.92
C SER A 32 14.18 -4.70 8.06
N PRO A 33 13.93 -4.97 6.78
CA PRO A 33 14.96 -5.44 5.85
C PRO A 33 15.89 -4.30 5.40
N VAL A 34 15.62 -3.07 5.82
CA VAL A 34 16.39 -1.87 5.48
C VAL A 34 17.35 -1.53 6.61
N ALA A 35 18.57 -1.11 6.27
CA ALA A 35 19.53 -0.71 7.28
C ALA A 35 19.05 0.55 8.03
N PRO A 36 19.34 0.70 9.33
CA PRO A 36 18.93 1.87 10.10
C PRO A 36 19.34 3.19 9.43
N CYS A 37 18.35 4.05 9.15
CA CYS A 37 18.57 5.35 8.54
C CYS A 37 19.17 6.33 9.56
N ARG A 38 20.49 6.48 9.56
CA ARG A 38 21.22 7.43 10.41
C ARG A 38 21.08 8.87 9.89
N SER A 39 21.19 9.84 10.79
CA SER A 39 20.96 11.26 10.46
C SER A 39 21.99 11.86 9.50
N ASP A 40 23.24 11.40 9.57
CA ASP A 40 24.33 11.78 8.66
C ASP A 40 24.04 11.33 7.22
N ARG A 41 23.67 10.06 7.04
CA ARG A 41 23.23 9.53 5.74
C ARG A 41 22.03 10.28 5.21
N ALA A 42 21.08 10.62 6.08
CA ALA A 42 19.89 11.36 5.70
C ALA A 42 20.21 12.75 5.12
N ARG A 43 21.09 13.50 5.79
CA ARG A 43 21.55 14.80 5.29
C ARG A 43 22.35 14.68 3.99
N ALA A 44 23.19 13.64 3.86
CA ALA A 44 23.99 13.42 2.65
C ALA A 44 23.14 13.10 1.42
N LEU A 45 21.96 12.51 1.61
CA LEU A 45 21.03 12.17 0.53
C LEU A 45 19.98 13.25 0.25
N ALA A 46 19.81 14.21 1.16
CA ALA A 46 18.90 15.33 0.99
C ALA A 46 19.41 16.27 -0.11
N THR A 47 18.52 16.63 -1.04
CA THR A 47 18.75 17.62 -2.08
C THR A 47 17.62 18.65 -2.05
N TYR A 48 17.81 19.78 -2.74
CA TYR A 48 16.74 20.77 -2.90
C TYR A 48 15.59 20.27 -3.78
N GLU A 49 15.85 19.28 -4.64
CA GLU A 49 14.88 18.68 -5.55
C GLU A 49 14.25 17.40 -4.94
N PRO A 50 12.95 17.41 -4.59
CA PRO A 50 12.31 16.27 -3.93
C PRO A 50 12.40 14.98 -4.74
N ASP A 51 12.22 15.03 -6.06
CA ASP A 51 12.26 13.82 -6.91
C ASP A 51 13.64 13.18 -6.95
N GLU A 52 14.70 14.01 -6.95
CA GLU A 52 16.07 13.52 -6.87
C GLU A 52 16.34 12.85 -5.50
N THR A 53 15.87 13.47 -4.42
CA THR A 53 15.96 12.88 -3.07
C THR A 53 15.25 11.53 -3.02
N HIS A 54 14.03 11.42 -3.56
CA HIS A 54 13.29 10.16 -3.63
C HIS A 54 14.03 9.10 -4.46
N ALA A 55 14.59 9.47 -5.61
CA ALA A 55 15.35 8.55 -6.47
C ALA A 55 16.62 8.03 -5.77
N ARG A 56 17.33 8.90 -5.03
CA ARG A 56 18.51 8.52 -4.23
C ARG A 56 18.12 7.52 -3.14
N TRP A 57 17.02 7.76 -2.43
CA TRP A 57 16.52 6.82 -1.42
C TRP A 57 15.98 5.52 -2.01
N ALA A 58 15.32 5.56 -3.17
CA ALA A 58 14.85 4.37 -3.87
C ALA A 58 16.04 3.45 -4.21
N ARG A 59 17.17 4.00 -4.65
CA ARG A 59 18.41 3.24 -4.88
C ARG A 59 18.95 2.61 -3.59
N VAL A 60 18.93 3.36 -2.49
CA VAL A 60 19.33 2.84 -1.17
C VAL A 60 18.46 1.67 -0.74
N PHE A 61 17.13 1.84 -0.77
CA PHE A 61 16.22 0.76 -0.40
C PHE A 61 16.32 -0.43 -1.34
N ALA A 62 16.49 -0.22 -2.65
CA ALA A 62 16.70 -1.32 -3.58
C ALA A 62 17.96 -2.14 -3.22
N ALA A 63 19.07 -1.48 -2.87
CA ALA A 63 20.30 -2.15 -2.47
C ALA A 63 20.13 -2.95 -1.17
N ASP A 64 19.52 -2.34 -0.15
CA ASP A 64 19.27 -3.00 1.13
C ASP A 64 18.31 -4.20 0.96
N LEU A 65 17.21 -4.04 0.22
CA LEU A 65 16.24 -5.12 -0.02
C LEU A 65 16.82 -6.28 -0.84
N THR A 66 17.72 -6.01 -1.78
CA THR A 66 18.35 -7.04 -2.62
C THR A 66 19.34 -7.89 -1.82
N THR A 67 19.94 -7.31 -0.78
CA THR A 67 20.92 -7.99 0.08
C THR A 67 20.32 -8.56 1.35
N ALA A 68 19.08 -8.20 1.69
CA ALA A 68 18.37 -8.70 2.85
C ALA A 68 18.06 -10.21 2.71
N PRO A 69 18.57 -11.07 3.60
CA PRO A 69 18.41 -12.53 3.49
C PRO A 69 16.94 -12.98 3.64
N GLU A 70 16.17 -12.26 4.45
CA GLU A 70 14.74 -12.49 4.67
C GLU A 70 13.94 -11.24 4.28
N GLY A 71 14.15 -10.78 3.04
CA GLY A 71 13.44 -9.64 2.45
C GLY A 71 12.07 -10.02 1.85
N PRO A 72 11.25 -9.02 1.46
CA PRO A 72 9.97 -9.25 0.78
C PRO A 72 10.14 -9.68 -0.69
N LEU A 73 11.35 -9.58 -1.23
CA LEU A 73 11.62 -9.82 -2.65
C LEU A 73 11.59 -11.32 -2.95
N HIS A 74 10.68 -11.69 -3.84
CA HIS A 74 10.59 -13.03 -4.44
C HIS A 74 10.78 -12.94 -5.96
N THR A 75 10.77 -14.08 -6.66
CA THR A 75 10.88 -14.12 -8.13
C THR A 75 9.88 -13.17 -8.79
N GLY A 76 10.39 -12.28 -9.64
CA GLY A 76 9.62 -11.25 -10.32
C GLY A 76 10.45 -9.99 -10.56
N ARG A 77 9.88 -9.04 -11.28
CA ARG A 77 10.44 -7.69 -11.39
C ARG A 77 9.75 -6.80 -10.38
N TRP A 78 10.55 -6.08 -9.60
CA TRP A 78 10.07 -5.18 -8.57
C TRP A 78 10.39 -3.74 -8.94
N ILE A 79 9.55 -2.82 -8.48
CA ILE A 79 9.75 -1.39 -8.64
C ILE A 79 9.61 -0.72 -7.28
N ILE A 80 10.41 0.34 -7.10
CA ILE A 80 10.24 1.31 -6.02
C ILE A 80 9.86 2.62 -6.69
N THR A 81 8.69 3.13 -6.34
CA THR A 81 8.13 4.35 -6.91
C THR A 81 7.81 5.35 -5.81
N ARG A 82 7.76 6.64 -6.15
CA ARG A 82 7.24 7.64 -5.22
C ARG A 82 5.76 7.37 -4.98
N HIS A 83 5.34 7.39 -3.72
CA HIS A 83 3.92 7.41 -3.40
C HIS A 83 3.37 8.78 -3.81
N ASP A 84 2.48 8.83 -4.78
CA ASP A 84 1.82 10.06 -5.19
C ASP A 84 0.40 10.11 -4.60
N ALA A 85 0.26 10.80 -3.47
CA ALA A 85 -1.03 10.98 -2.82
C ALA A 85 -1.88 12.08 -3.48
N GLY A 86 -1.35 12.87 -4.43
CA GLY A 86 -2.00 14.06 -4.98
C GLY A 86 -2.25 13.90 -6.48
N GLU A 87 -3.47 13.61 -6.92
CA GLU A 87 -4.46 14.65 -7.29
C GLU A 87 -5.88 14.35 -6.76
N ARG A 88 -6.14 13.12 -6.32
CA ARG A 88 -7.51 12.62 -6.08
C ARG A 88 -8.17 13.15 -4.79
N PHE A 89 -7.40 13.73 -3.86
CA PHE A 89 -7.86 14.11 -2.52
C PHE A 89 -7.32 15.47 -2.05
N SER A 90 -7.19 16.44 -2.96
CA SER A 90 -6.73 17.81 -2.67
C SER A 90 -7.55 18.52 -1.57
N HIS A 91 -8.76 18.03 -1.27
CA HIS A 91 -9.69 18.60 -0.29
C HIS A 91 -9.54 18.06 1.15
N VAL A 92 -8.69 17.05 1.41
CA VAL A 92 -8.47 16.47 2.76
C VAL A 92 -7.13 16.97 3.32
N HIS A 93 -7.08 17.31 4.61
CA HIS A 93 -5.83 17.67 5.30
C HIS A 93 -4.76 16.58 5.12
N ARG A 94 -3.50 16.95 4.90
CA ARG A 94 -2.44 16.00 4.52
C ARG A 94 -2.20 14.91 5.56
N SER A 95 -2.31 15.23 6.84
CA SER A 95 -2.20 14.27 7.95
C SER A 95 -3.40 13.33 8.04
N GLU A 96 -4.60 13.80 7.73
CA GLU A 96 -5.85 13.02 7.70
C GLU A 96 -5.94 12.06 6.50
N ARG A 97 -5.03 12.16 5.53
CA ARG A 97 -4.93 11.21 4.40
C ARG A 97 -4.41 9.84 4.79
N TRP A 98 -3.78 9.73 5.96
CA TRP A 98 -3.11 8.52 6.41
C TRP A 98 -3.82 7.93 7.63
N GLN A 99 -4.33 6.71 7.50
CA GLN A 99 -4.82 5.94 8.63
C GLN A 99 -3.83 4.81 8.93
N LEU A 100 -3.21 4.87 10.12
CA LEU A 100 -2.29 3.83 10.57
C LEU A 100 -3.05 2.84 11.46
N LEU A 101 -3.17 1.59 10.99
CA LEU A 101 -3.86 0.51 11.70
C LEU A 101 -2.94 -0.07 12.79
N ILE A 102 -2.73 0.71 13.86
CA ILE A 102 -1.73 0.44 14.90
C ILE A 102 -2.08 -0.74 15.81
N ASP A 103 -3.33 -1.18 15.85
CA ASP A 103 -3.73 -2.33 16.66
C ASP A 103 -3.12 -3.63 16.14
N ASP A 104 -2.99 -4.62 17.02
CA ASP A 104 -2.42 -5.92 16.63
C ASP A 104 -3.38 -6.72 15.76
N HIS A 105 -4.67 -6.41 15.78
CA HIS A 105 -5.66 -6.94 14.87
C HIS A 105 -6.62 -5.82 14.46
N GLY A 106 -7.34 -6.02 13.38
CA GLY A 106 -8.32 -5.06 12.91
C GLY A 106 -8.92 -5.46 11.58
N TYR A 107 -9.61 -4.50 10.96
CA TYR A 107 -10.34 -4.68 9.72
C TYR A 107 -9.89 -3.67 8.67
N ILE A 108 -9.58 -4.16 7.48
CA ILE A 108 -9.32 -3.36 6.29
C ILE A 108 -10.59 -3.38 5.45
N ASN A 109 -11.19 -2.21 5.21
CA ASN A 109 -12.40 -2.09 4.41
C ASN A 109 -12.06 -1.80 2.94
N TRP A 110 -12.62 -2.58 2.01
CA TRP A 110 -12.38 -2.38 0.58
C TRP A 110 -13.29 -1.33 -0.07
N PHE A 111 -14.35 -0.91 0.61
CA PHE A 111 -15.46 -0.17 -0.01
C PHE A 111 -15.80 1.18 0.65
N THR A 112 -15.34 1.48 1.87
CA THR A 112 -15.68 2.76 2.53
C THR A 112 -14.59 3.80 2.42
N THR A 113 -14.97 5.01 2.04
CA THR A 113 -14.18 6.23 2.23
C THR A 113 -14.17 6.68 3.71
N PRO A 114 -13.09 7.31 4.20
CA PRO A 114 -11.87 7.66 3.49
C PRO A 114 -10.91 6.46 3.46
N CYS A 115 -10.96 5.68 2.40
CA CYS A 115 -9.83 4.86 2.01
C CYS A 115 -9.24 5.62 0.84
N PRO A 116 -7.96 5.97 0.96
CA PRO A 116 -7.15 5.37 -0.05
C PRO A 116 -5.98 4.60 0.54
N TRP A 117 -5.58 4.80 1.80
CA TRP A 117 -4.29 4.27 2.26
C TRP A 117 -4.30 3.88 3.73
N ASP A 118 -5.17 2.94 4.11
CA ASP A 118 -4.90 2.17 5.33
C ASP A 118 -3.47 1.64 5.22
N VAL A 119 -2.65 1.97 6.21
CA VAL A 119 -1.29 1.46 6.32
C VAL A 119 -1.30 0.51 7.49
N VAL A 120 -1.01 -0.77 7.22
CA VAL A 120 -0.82 -1.78 8.25
C VAL A 120 0.66 -1.81 8.63
N PRO A 121 1.04 -1.33 9.82
CA PRO A 121 2.42 -1.40 10.24
C PRO A 121 2.81 -2.83 10.64
N LEU A 122 3.92 -3.37 10.10
CA LEU A 122 4.42 -4.71 10.47
C LEU A 122 4.98 -4.82 11.89
N ARG A 123 5.21 -3.69 12.56
CA ARG A 123 5.45 -3.62 14.00
C ARG A 123 4.77 -2.39 14.58
N ARG A 124 4.47 -2.41 15.87
CA ARG A 124 4.06 -1.19 16.56
C ARG A 124 5.14 -0.10 16.43
N PRO A 125 4.78 1.13 16.02
CA PRO A 125 5.66 2.29 16.14
C PRO A 125 6.05 2.53 17.61
N SER A 126 7.17 3.20 17.83
CA SER A 126 7.52 3.65 19.19
C SER A 126 6.59 4.79 19.65
N PRO A 127 6.43 4.99 20.97
CA PRO A 127 5.71 6.13 21.52
C PRO A 127 6.22 7.47 20.99
N VAL A 128 5.30 8.43 20.83
CA VAL A 128 5.56 9.75 20.26
C VAL A 128 6.63 10.57 21.01
N ASP A 129 6.78 10.31 22.30
CA ASP A 129 7.71 10.98 23.21
C ASP A 129 9.06 10.27 23.34
N SER A 130 9.23 9.12 22.68
CA SER A 130 10.51 8.40 22.65
C SER A 130 11.62 9.24 22.03
N SER A 131 12.86 9.03 22.49
CA SER A 131 14.05 9.74 21.97
C SER A 131 14.22 9.56 20.46
N ARG A 132 13.93 8.35 19.95
CA ARG A 132 13.99 8.02 18.53
C ARG A 132 12.98 8.80 17.70
N VAL A 133 11.72 8.88 18.13
CA VAL A 133 10.69 9.66 17.42
C VAL A 133 11.02 11.16 17.50
N LYS A 134 11.45 11.68 18.65
CA LYS A 134 11.89 13.09 18.79
C LYS A 134 13.03 13.45 17.83
N ALA A 135 13.99 12.55 17.64
CA ALA A 135 15.07 12.76 16.67
C ALA A 135 14.54 12.83 15.23
N TYR A 136 13.62 11.95 14.84
CA TYR A 136 12.99 12.00 13.51
C TYR A 136 12.09 13.22 13.33
N ARG A 137 11.39 13.68 14.37
CA ARG A 137 10.60 14.93 14.34
C ARG A 137 11.48 16.14 14.01
N LYS A 138 12.70 16.18 14.56
CA LYS A 138 13.68 17.19 14.16
C LYS A 138 14.03 17.09 12.67
N GLN A 139 14.30 15.89 12.17
CA GLN A 139 14.60 15.72 10.74
C GLN A 139 13.41 16.09 9.84
N ALA A 140 12.17 15.86 10.28
CA ALA A 140 10.95 16.29 9.57
C ALA A 140 10.91 17.81 9.43
N ARG A 141 11.07 18.54 10.55
CA ARG A 141 11.15 20.01 10.54
C ARG A 141 12.30 20.53 9.67
N ASP A 142 13.45 19.86 9.71
CA ASP A 142 14.64 20.24 8.95
C ASP A 142 14.54 19.84 7.44
N GLY A 143 13.47 19.17 7.01
CA GLY A 143 13.30 18.71 5.62
C GLY A 143 14.24 17.56 5.22
N THR A 144 14.83 16.86 6.19
CA THR A 144 15.82 15.79 5.97
C THR A 144 15.31 14.41 6.40
N LEU A 145 14.02 14.27 6.69
CA LEU A 145 13.41 13.01 7.10
C LEU A 145 13.54 11.96 5.98
N PRO A 146 14.19 10.81 6.22
CA PRO A 146 14.24 9.73 5.24
C PRO A 146 12.83 9.20 4.90
N PRO A 147 12.55 8.79 3.66
CA PRO A 147 11.22 8.34 3.24
C PRO A 147 10.81 7.01 3.87
N ILE A 148 9.57 6.90 4.31
CA ILE A 148 8.99 5.61 4.71
C ILE A 148 8.95 4.65 3.52
N LEU A 149 9.03 3.35 3.78
CA LEU A 149 8.94 2.32 2.76
C LEU A 149 7.65 1.52 2.96
N LEU A 150 6.72 1.72 2.03
CA LEU A 150 5.46 1.00 1.93
C LEU A 150 5.63 -0.20 1.00
N TRP A 151 4.86 -1.25 1.25
CA TRP A 151 4.76 -2.42 0.38
C TRP A 151 3.30 -2.63 0.00
N TRP A 152 2.99 -2.57 -1.29
CA TRP A 152 1.66 -2.87 -1.78
C TRP A 152 1.38 -4.38 -1.75
N ILE A 153 0.30 -4.77 -1.06
CA ILE A 153 -0.19 -6.14 -1.05
C ILE A 153 -1.56 -6.18 -1.72
N SER A 154 -1.61 -6.69 -2.95
CA SER A 154 -2.85 -6.70 -3.74
C SER A 154 -3.97 -7.50 -3.08
N GLY A 155 -3.64 -8.62 -2.40
CA GLY A 155 -4.63 -9.44 -1.69
C GLY A 155 -5.25 -8.76 -0.45
N LEU A 156 -4.64 -7.68 0.03
CA LEU A 156 -5.23 -6.81 1.06
C LEU A 156 -5.87 -5.57 0.45
N SER A 157 -5.53 -5.22 -0.79
CA SER A 157 -5.78 -3.90 -1.38
C SER A 157 -5.30 -2.76 -0.48
N CYS A 158 -4.12 -2.94 0.15
CA CYS A 158 -3.65 -2.11 1.25
C CYS A 158 -2.12 -2.01 1.23
N TYR A 159 -1.57 -0.92 1.78
CA TYR A 159 -0.15 -0.86 2.06
C TYR A 159 0.19 -1.48 3.39
N VAL A 160 1.34 -2.13 3.40
CA VAL A 160 2.01 -2.60 4.60
C VAL A 160 3.26 -1.76 4.82
N LEU A 161 3.45 -1.22 6.02
CA LEU A 161 4.65 -0.43 6.34
C LEU A 161 5.83 -1.37 6.63
N LEU A 162 6.74 -1.43 5.67
CA LEU A 162 7.94 -2.28 5.72
C LEU A 162 9.07 -1.60 6.49
N ASP A 163 9.27 -0.29 6.31
CA ASP A 163 10.26 0.45 7.09
C ASP A 163 9.82 1.88 7.37
N GLY A 164 10.34 2.44 8.46
CA GLY A 164 10.08 3.83 8.84
C GLY A 164 8.86 4.03 9.76
N HIS A 165 8.43 3.02 10.52
CA HIS A 165 7.31 3.14 11.49
C HIS A 165 7.40 4.37 12.39
N ASP A 166 8.59 4.69 12.88
CA ASP A 166 8.81 5.84 13.75
C ASP A 166 8.94 7.16 12.98
N ARG A 167 9.39 7.09 11.72
CA ARG A 167 9.47 8.24 10.81
C ARG A 167 8.08 8.67 10.37
N PHE A 168 7.18 7.70 10.18
CA PHE A 168 5.76 7.92 9.94
C PHE A 168 5.14 8.70 11.10
N VAL A 169 5.25 8.19 12.33
CA VAL A 169 4.72 8.87 13.53
C VAL A 169 5.35 10.26 13.70
N ALA A 170 6.65 10.39 13.47
CA ALA A 170 7.33 11.67 13.55
C ALA A 170 6.78 12.70 12.56
N ALA A 171 6.57 12.33 11.29
CA ALA A 171 6.02 13.23 10.27
C ALA A 171 4.60 13.68 10.65
N LEU A 172 3.72 12.73 10.99
CA LEU A 172 2.34 13.05 11.37
C LEU A 172 2.26 13.93 12.61
N THR A 173 3.16 13.73 13.59
CA THR A 173 3.21 14.58 14.80
C THR A 173 3.57 16.02 14.48
N GLU A 174 4.29 16.26 13.38
CA GLU A 174 4.63 17.60 12.89
C GLU A 174 3.60 18.14 11.87
N ASP A 175 2.45 17.46 11.72
CA ASP A 175 1.42 17.75 10.70
C ASP A 175 1.98 17.75 9.26
N GLN A 176 2.97 16.89 9.01
CA GLN A 176 3.60 16.73 7.71
C GLN A 176 3.23 15.38 7.08
N GLU A 177 3.09 15.39 5.76
CA GLU A 177 3.00 14.16 4.99
C GLU A 177 4.37 13.45 5.01
N PRO A 178 4.46 12.18 5.46
CA PRO A 178 5.71 11.46 5.41
C PRO A 178 6.15 11.30 3.95
N PRO A 179 7.41 11.64 3.60
CA PRO A 179 7.93 11.27 2.29
C PRO A 179 7.86 9.74 2.17
N ALA A 180 7.30 9.23 1.08
CA ALA A 180 6.93 7.82 0.99
C ALA A 180 7.34 7.22 -0.35
N LEU A 181 7.94 6.04 -0.27
CA LEU A 181 8.28 5.18 -1.41
C LEU A 181 7.47 3.90 -1.31
N VAL A 182 6.95 3.42 -2.44
CA VAL A 182 6.18 2.18 -2.54
C VAL A 182 6.99 1.12 -3.26
N LEU A 183 7.20 0.00 -2.60
CA LEU A 183 7.63 -1.26 -3.20
C LEU A 183 6.42 -2.02 -3.74
N ALA A 184 6.49 -2.42 -5.01
CA ALA A 184 5.45 -3.24 -5.62
C ALA A 184 6.03 -4.15 -6.72
N LEU A 185 5.28 -5.19 -7.09
CA LEU A 185 5.59 -5.96 -8.28
C LEU A 185 5.29 -5.13 -9.52
N ARG A 186 6.22 -5.14 -10.45
CA ARG A 186 6.04 -4.48 -11.74
C ARG A 186 5.09 -5.31 -12.60
N GLU A 187 4.06 -4.65 -13.12
CA GLU A 187 3.19 -5.25 -14.11
C GLU A 187 3.92 -5.44 -15.44
N ASP A 188 3.62 -6.55 -16.13
CA ASP A 188 4.14 -6.81 -17.46
C ASP A 188 3.41 -5.96 -18.49
N GLU A 189 4.11 -5.46 -19.51
CA GLU A 189 3.50 -4.65 -20.57
C GLU A 189 2.42 -5.45 -21.31
N GLN A 190 2.59 -6.77 -21.48
CA GLN A 190 1.56 -7.62 -22.07
C GLN A 190 0.26 -7.63 -21.26
N ALA A 191 0.37 -7.62 -19.92
CA ALA A 191 -0.80 -7.56 -19.03
C ALA A 191 -1.47 -6.18 -19.08
N LYS A 192 -0.66 -5.10 -19.17
CA LYS A 192 -1.17 -3.74 -19.40
C LYS A 192 -1.90 -3.64 -20.73
N ASP A 193 -1.35 -4.20 -21.81
CA ASP A 193 -1.97 -4.19 -23.13
C ASP A 193 -3.30 -4.96 -23.15
N ALA A 194 -3.37 -6.11 -22.49
CA ALA A 194 -4.62 -6.85 -22.32
C ALA A 194 -5.68 -6.01 -21.56
N SER A 195 -5.26 -5.32 -20.50
CA SER A 195 -6.15 -4.45 -19.71
C SER A 195 -6.61 -3.23 -20.50
N ARG A 196 -5.72 -2.60 -21.29
CA ARG A 196 -6.06 -1.50 -22.21
C ARG A 196 -7.08 -1.97 -23.25
N LYS A 197 -6.87 -3.15 -23.84
CA LYS A 197 -7.80 -3.74 -24.81
C LYS A 197 -9.17 -4.00 -24.19
N TRP A 198 -9.22 -4.57 -23.00
CA TRP A 198 -10.47 -4.79 -22.28
C TRP A 198 -11.21 -3.48 -21.97
N ALA A 199 -10.50 -2.43 -21.51
CA ALA A 199 -11.10 -1.13 -21.25
C ALA A 199 -11.69 -0.49 -22.52
N LEU A 200 -11.01 -0.63 -23.66
CA LEU A 200 -11.52 -0.17 -24.96
C LEU A 200 -12.75 -0.95 -25.44
N GLN A 201 -12.76 -2.27 -25.21
CA GLN A 201 -13.93 -3.11 -25.53
C GLN A 201 -15.14 -2.73 -24.66
N TYR A 202 -14.95 -2.61 -23.35
CA TYR A 202 -15.99 -2.15 -22.43
C TYR A 202 -16.51 -0.76 -22.79
N TYR A 203 -15.62 0.17 -23.19
CA TYR A 203 -16.01 1.47 -23.67
C TYR A 203 -16.90 1.40 -24.92
N ALA A 204 -16.54 0.56 -25.91
CA ALA A 204 -17.35 0.39 -27.12
C ALA A 204 -18.76 -0.13 -26.78
N GLU A 205 -18.86 -1.16 -25.94
CA GLU A 205 -20.15 -1.70 -25.48
C GLU A 205 -20.98 -0.67 -24.70
N ALA A 206 -20.33 0.14 -23.85
CA ALA A 206 -21.00 1.21 -23.10
C ALA A 206 -21.48 2.34 -24.02
N MET A 207 -20.74 2.66 -25.08
CA MET A 207 -21.13 3.64 -26.08
C MET A 207 -22.36 3.17 -26.87
N ASP A 208 -22.38 1.92 -27.33
CA ASP A 208 -23.56 1.33 -28.01
C ASP A 208 -24.82 1.39 -27.12
N HIS A 209 -24.66 1.15 -25.82
CA HIS A 209 -25.75 1.26 -24.86
C HIS A 209 -26.24 2.71 -24.68
N VAL A 210 -25.31 3.67 -24.59
CA VAL A 210 -25.65 5.10 -24.51
C VAL A 210 -26.35 5.59 -25.76
N GLU A 211 -25.88 5.21 -26.95
CA GLU A 211 -26.52 5.53 -28.23
C GLU A 211 -27.96 5.00 -28.29
N SER A 212 -28.16 3.76 -27.84
CA SER A 212 -29.49 3.15 -27.74
C SER A 212 -30.42 3.91 -26.78
N GLN A 213 -29.92 4.38 -25.63
CA GLN A 213 -30.69 5.18 -24.67
C GLN A 213 -31.05 6.56 -25.22
N ILE A 214 -30.13 7.21 -25.94
CA ILE A 214 -30.36 8.49 -26.60
C ILE A 214 -31.43 8.35 -27.68
N ALA A 215 -31.33 7.30 -28.51
CA ALA A 215 -32.33 7.02 -29.55
C ALA A 215 -33.72 6.74 -28.97
N ALA A 216 -33.78 6.09 -27.79
CA ALA A 216 -35.01 5.86 -27.05
C ALA A 216 -35.51 7.10 -26.26
N GLY A 217 -34.77 8.22 -26.27
CA GLY A 217 -35.12 9.45 -25.55
C GLY A 217 -34.99 9.34 -24.03
N THR A 218 -34.33 8.31 -23.49
CA THR A 218 -34.21 8.03 -22.05
C THR A 218 -32.96 8.63 -21.41
N ALA A 219 -32.04 9.15 -22.21
CA ALA A 219 -30.82 9.82 -21.74
C ALA A 219 -30.50 11.09 -22.54
N HIS A 220 -29.97 12.10 -21.85
CA HIS A 220 -29.47 13.32 -22.51
C HIS A 220 -28.08 13.04 -23.13
N PRO A 221 -27.85 13.30 -24.43
CA PRO A 221 -26.63 12.91 -25.14
C PRO A 221 -25.34 13.39 -24.48
N TYR A 222 -25.30 14.69 -24.14
CA TYR A 222 -24.12 15.30 -23.54
C TYR A 222 -23.69 14.61 -22.24
N ASN A 223 -24.61 14.44 -21.28
CA ASN A 223 -24.30 13.86 -19.97
C ASN A 223 -23.89 12.38 -20.08
N ALA A 224 -24.52 11.63 -20.99
CA ALA A 224 -24.25 10.22 -21.17
C ALA A 224 -22.85 9.99 -21.77
N PHE A 225 -22.48 10.71 -22.83
CA PHE A 225 -21.15 10.61 -23.44
C PHE A 225 -20.04 11.11 -22.52
N THR A 226 -20.22 12.25 -21.84
CA THR A 226 -19.22 12.78 -20.90
C THR A 226 -18.91 11.78 -19.78
N ARG A 227 -19.92 11.05 -19.27
CA ARG A 227 -19.71 10.03 -18.24
C ARG A 227 -18.87 8.86 -18.77
N VAL A 228 -19.19 8.32 -19.94
CA VAL A 228 -18.47 7.15 -20.51
C VAL A 228 -17.04 7.53 -20.89
N ASN A 229 -16.83 8.70 -21.50
CA ASN A 229 -15.49 9.22 -21.82
C ASN A 229 -14.63 9.40 -20.57
N ARG A 230 -15.21 9.96 -19.50
CA ARG A 230 -14.52 10.11 -18.21
C ARG A 230 -14.15 8.75 -17.61
N GLN A 231 -15.05 7.77 -17.66
CA GLN A 231 -14.77 6.42 -17.17
C GLN A 231 -13.63 5.75 -17.93
N LEU A 232 -13.56 5.89 -19.26
CA LEU A 232 -12.43 5.38 -20.05
C LEU A 232 -11.12 6.08 -19.65
N GLY A 233 -11.13 7.42 -19.54
CA GLY A 233 -9.95 8.18 -19.11
C GLY A 233 -9.45 7.76 -17.73
N GLU A 234 -10.36 7.57 -16.77
CA GLU A 234 -10.06 7.06 -15.43
C GLU A 234 -9.51 5.63 -15.47
N ALA A 235 -10.09 4.75 -16.29
CA ALA A 235 -9.63 3.37 -16.47
C ALA A 235 -8.23 3.30 -17.06
N LEU A 236 -7.96 4.04 -18.15
CA LEU A 236 -6.63 4.09 -18.78
C LEU A 236 -5.58 4.68 -17.83
N LYS A 237 -5.89 5.78 -17.13
CA LYS A 237 -5.01 6.36 -16.10
C LYS A 237 -4.73 5.36 -14.98
N SER A 238 -5.71 4.52 -14.62
CA SER A 238 -5.52 3.48 -13.61
C SER A 238 -4.55 2.39 -14.07
N ILE A 239 -4.65 1.91 -15.32
CA ILE A 239 -3.79 0.86 -15.89
C ILE A 239 -2.33 1.29 -15.95
N GLU A 240 -2.05 2.57 -16.15
CA GLU A 240 -0.67 3.05 -16.11
C GLU A 240 -0.07 3.00 -14.70
N GLY A 241 -0.91 3.24 -13.68
CA GLY A 241 -0.54 3.22 -12.28
C GLY A 241 -0.69 1.86 -11.58
N THR A 242 -1.14 0.80 -12.28
CA THR A 242 -1.32 -0.51 -11.65
C THR A 242 0.00 -1.23 -11.42
N TRP A 243 0.01 -1.99 -10.32
CA TRP A 243 1.07 -2.92 -9.97
C TRP A 243 0.60 -4.34 -10.23
N ALA A 244 1.53 -5.23 -10.55
CA ALA A 244 1.21 -6.64 -10.69
C ALA A 244 0.66 -7.20 -9.35
N PRO A 245 -0.27 -8.17 -9.41
CA PRO A 245 -0.76 -8.83 -8.22
C PRO A 245 0.37 -9.47 -7.41
N THR A 246 0.35 -9.27 -6.09
CA THR A 246 1.22 -9.97 -5.15
C THR A 246 0.94 -11.46 -5.23
N ARG A 247 1.99 -12.27 -5.40
CA ARG A 247 1.86 -13.73 -5.47
C ARG A 247 1.80 -14.31 -4.07
N ALA A 248 0.99 -15.36 -3.91
CA ALA A 248 0.91 -16.14 -2.68
C ALA A 248 1.49 -17.54 -2.94
N TRP A 249 2.31 -18.02 -2.01
CA TRP A 249 2.78 -19.40 -1.99
C TRP A 249 1.93 -20.24 -1.06
N LEU A 250 1.76 -21.51 -1.42
CA LEU A 250 1.08 -22.47 -0.56
C LEU A 250 1.85 -22.63 0.75
N ILE A 251 1.12 -22.51 1.85
CA ILE A 251 1.66 -22.80 3.18
C ILE A 251 1.75 -24.31 3.33
N ARG A 252 2.90 -24.83 3.76
CA ARG A 252 3.05 -26.25 4.07
C ARG A 252 2.08 -26.65 5.18
N GLY A 253 1.25 -27.67 4.93
CA GLY A 253 0.17 -28.07 5.84
C GLY A 253 -1.12 -27.25 5.69
N GLY A 254 -1.20 -26.38 4.68
CA GLY A 254 -2.44 -25.73 4.23
C GLY A 254 -3.11 -24.85 5.29
N ILE A 255 -4.44 -24.84 5.25
CA ILE A 255 -5.28 -24.01 6.12
C ILE A 255 -5.16 -24.39 7.60
N ASP A 256 -4.94 -25.66 7.92
CA ASP A 256 -4.82 -26.11 9.31
C ASP A 256 -3.51 -25.63 9.93
N ALA A 257 -2.41 -25.65 9.17
CA ALA A 257 -1.17 -25.05 9.61
C ALA A 257 -1.32 -23.53 9.82
N TRP A 258 -2.02 -22.86 8.91
CA TRP A 258 -2.33 -21.44 9.05
C TRP A 258 -3.16 -21.16 10.32
N ARG A 259 -4.23 -21.91 10.56
CA ARG A 259 -5.09 -21.77 11.76
C ARG A 259 -4.31 -22.01 13.04
N ARG A 260 -3.47 -23.05 13.09
CA ARG A 260 -2.61 -23.31 14.26
C ARG A 260 -1.66 -22.15 14.53
N GLN A 261 -1.00 -21.60 13.51
CA GLN A 261 -0.08 -20.47 13.69
C GLN A 261 -0.81 -19.19 14.13
N ALA A 262 -1.99 -18.91 13.56
CA ALA A 262 -2.81 -17.78 13.97
C ALA A 262 -3.28 -17.94 15.43
N ASN A 263 -3.77 -19.12 15.80
CA ASN A 263 -4.19 -19.44 17.17
C ASN A 263 -3.04 -19.31 18.18
N ASN A 264 -1.83 -19.73 17.80
CA ASN A 264 -0.65 -19.59 18.65
C ASN A 264 -0.20 -18.13 18.80
N THR A 265 -0.58 -17.26 17.85
CA THR A 265 -0.28 -15.82 17.91
C THR A 265 -1.30 -15.10 18.77
N ASP A 266 -2.59 -15.35 18.53
CA ASP A 266 -3.71 -14.86 19.33
C ASP A 266 -4.88 -15.88 19.26
N PRO A 267 -5.15 -16.62 20.35
CA PRO A 267 -6.24 -17.60 20.39
C PRO A 267 -7.63 -16.97 20.24
N HIS A 268 -7.81 -15.72 20.68
CA HIS A 268 -9.11 -15.05 20.68
C HIS A 268 -9.47 -14.53 19.29
N TRP A 269 -8.47 -14.11 18.50
CA TRP A 269 -8.70 -13.56 17.16
C TRP A 269 -9.46 -14.52 16.24
N LEU A 270 -9.12 -15.81 16.21
CA LEU A 270 -9.84 -16.76 15.35
C LEU A 270 -11.29 -16.99 15.80
N SER A 271 -11.55 -16.96 17.11
CA SER A 271 -12.90 -17.17 17.65
C SER A 271 -13.86 -16.03 17.34
N GLN A 272 -13.35 -14.80 17.27
CA GLN A 272 -14.14 -13.59 17.00
C GLN A 272 -14.55 -13.42 15.52
N HIS A 273 -13.89 -14.15 14.62
CA HIS A 273 -14.08 -14.02 13.17
C HIS A 273 -14.46 -15.38 12.54
N ASN A 274 -15.15 -16.22 13.32
CA ASN A 274 -15.74 -17.50 12.92
C ASN A 274 -17.26 -17.46 13.13
N VAL A 275 -18.02 -17.01 12.12
CA VAL A 275 -19.37 -17.50 11.78
C VAL A 275 -19.57 -17.34 10.29
#